data_AF-A0A7Y2I9A4-F1
#
_entry.id   AF-A0A7Y2I9A4-F1
#
_cell.length_a   1.000
_cell.length_b   1.000
_cell.length_c   1.000
_cell.angle_alpha   90.00
_cell.angle_beta   90.00
_cell.angle_gamma   90.00
#
_symmetry.space_group_name_H-M   'P 1'
#
loop_
_entity.id
_entity.type
_entity.pdbx_description
1 polymer ?
#
loop_
_entity_poly.entity_id
_entity_poly.type
_entity_poly.pdbx_seq_one_letter_code
_entity_poly.pdbx_strand_id
1 'polypeptide(L)'
;MNWTFIALLVVIVAIITASVWFGSNGLNEENDLRQTNIATETEDQHYGLPIDDPRAESTATAESGSAPCLTLEQLETHPVVAQDAYRYEAVIDSGPVIAAYRGLSEQELQRLTAQGDSAAMAVLGAMSVMRARDWPVDKAVSYLMLEDPDLLAFTFTRPFSPEFINHMAQARQWFYKAALHGRVMVLWRVGDSLTFEQGGPVELGWISKDEYDSLSNQERISLEPSNVYNVLAFEVAPGLTSGPQGEILAALMPRSEQQLAVVDQLAEQFDRDLQDAGLPPIVVPESNLPSFDDLLLLLCENEQGRLEEIRKNVR
;
A
#
# COMPACT_ATOMS: atom_id res chain seq x y z
N MET A 1 0.93 20.27 6.02
CA MET A 1 -0.21 19.40 6.40
C MET A 1 0.18 17.99 6.01
N ASN A 2 0.64 17.19 6.97
CA ASN A 2 1.10 15.82 6.71
C ASN A 2 -0.10 14.89 6.92
N TRP A 3 -0.72 14.50 5.81
CA TRP A 3 -1.85 13.58 5.75
C TRP A 3 -1.46 12.12 6.02
N THR A 4 -0.25 11.85 6.52
CA THR A 4 0.43 10.56 6.30
C THR A 4 -0.16 9.38 7.05
N PHE A 5 -0.77 9.53 8.23
CA PHE A 5 -1.29 8.36 8.96
C PHE A 5 -2.68 7.94 8.48
N ILE A 6 -3.65 8.85 8.46
CA ILE A 6 -4.99 8.58 7.89
C ILE A 6 -4.91 8.39 6.38
N ALA A 7 -4.10 9.14 5.62
CA ALA A 7 -3.98 8.85 4.20
C ALA A 7 -3.22 7.55 3.93
N LEU A 8 -2.27 7.09 4.74
CA LEU A 8 -1.67 5.77 4.55
C LEU A 8 -2.67 4.65 4.93
N LEU A 9 -3.47 4.84 5.97
CA LEU A 9 -4.52 3.89 6.35
C LEU A 9 -5.66 3.89 5.32
N VAL A 10 -6.06 5.05 4.79
CA VAL A 10 -7.02 5.22 3.70
C VAL A 10 -6.44 4.77 2.36
N VAL A 11 -5.15 4.93 2.10
CA VAL A 11 -4.48 4.44 0.88
C VAL A 11 -4.32 2.94 0.94
N ILE A 12 -3.93 2.36 2.07
CA ILE A 12 -3.83 0.90 2.19
C ILE A 12 -5.23 0.28 2.22
N VAL A 13 -6.20 0.89 2.90
CA VAL A 13 -7.61 0.50 2.80
C VAL A 13 -8.13 0.73 1.37
N ALA A 14 -7.73 1.77 0.66
CA ALA A 14 -8.11 2.04 -0.74
C ALA A 14 -7.42 1.09 -1.72
N ILE A 15 -6.20 0.64 -1.46
CA ILE A 15 -5.49 -0.37 -2.25
C ILE A 15 -6.14 -1.72 -1.98
N ILE A 16 -6.36 -2.10 -0.72
CA ILE A 16 -7.07 -3.34 -0.35
C ILE A 16 -8.49 -3.33 -0.93
N THR A 17 -9.23 -2.22 -0.81
CA THR A 17 -10.57 -2.11 -1.40
C THR A 17 -10.55 -2.01 -2.92
N ALA A 18 -9.58 -1.34 -3.55
CA ALA A 18 -9.44 -1.32 -5.01
C ALA A 18 -9.05 -2.70 -5.56
N SER A 19 -8.17 -3.44 -4.91
CA SER A 19 -7.85 -4.83 -5.25
C SER A 19 -9.11 -5.72 -5.11
N VAL A 20 -9.88 -5.56 -4.03
CA VAL A 20 -11.16 -6.25 -3.82
C VAL A 20 -12.23 -5.84 -4.87
N TRP A 21 -12.25 -4.59 -5.34
CA TRP A 21 -13.28 -4.08 -6.26
C TRP A 21 -12.94 -4.27 -7.74
N PHE A 22 -11.66 -4.16 -8.12
CA PHE A 22 -11.20 -4.36 -9.50
C PHE A 22 -10.87 -5.83 -9.80
N GLY A 23 -10.43 -6.63 -8.82
CA GLY A 23 -10.23 -8.07 -8.96
C GLY A 23 -11.55 -8.85 -9.15
N SER A 24 -12.61 -8.44 -8.45
CA SER A 24 -13.94 -9.07 -8.53
C SER A 24 -14.69 -8.82 -9.85
N ASN A 25 -14.45 -7.70 -10.54
CA ASN A 25 -15.23 -7.30 -11.73
C ASN A 25 -14.46 -7.47 -13.06
N GLY A 26 -13.17 -7.78 -13.02
CA GLY A 26 -12.31 -7.81 -14.22
C GLY A 26 -12.11 -9.18 -14.87
N LEU A 27 -12.57 -10.27 -14.25
CA LEU A 27 -12.22 -11.63 -14.69
C LEU A 27 -13.40 -12.50 -15.17
N ASN A 28 -14.65 -12.05 -15.03
CA ASN A 28 -15.82 -12.73 -15.57
C ASN A 28 -16.91 -11.71 -15.95
N GLU A 29 -16.99 -11.33 -17.24
CA GLU A 29 -18.24 -11.26 -18.03
C GLU A 29 -18.08 -10.35 -19.26
N GLU A 30 -18.38 -10.93 -20.44
CA GLU A 30 -18.75 -10.21 -21.65
C GLU A 30 -20.10 -9.49 -21.44
N ASN A 31 -20.18 -8.24 -21.90
CA ASN A 31 -21.38 -7.43 -22.20
C ASN A 31 -22.38 -7.13 -21.05
N ASP A 32 -22.58 -5.84 -20.72
CA ASP A 32 -23.54 -4.99 -21.46
C ASP A 32 -23.44 -3.51 -21.06
N LEU A 33 -23.63 -2.64 -22.05
CA LEU A 33 -23.62 -1.18 -21.93
C LEU A 33 -24.77 -0.65 -21.07
N ARG A 34 -24.48 0.28 -20.15
CA ARG A 34 -25.37 1.44 -19.95
C ARG A 34 -24.64 2.68 -19.47
N GLN A 35 -24.50 3.60 -20.42
CA GLN A 35 -24.32 5.03 -20.21
C GLN A 35 -25.13 5.54 -19.02
N THR A 36 -24.49 6.29 -18.14
CA THR A 36 -25.14 7.42 -17.49
C THR A 36 -24.25 8.65 -17.62
N ASN A 37 -24.70 9.55 -18.50
CA ASN A 37 -24.26 10.92 -18.57
C ASN A 37 -24.44 11.58 -17.20
N ILE A 38 -23.44 12.30 -16.70
CA ILE A 38 -23.69 13.44 -15.82
C ILE A 38 -22.93 14.62 -16.40
N ALA A 39 -23.74 15.62 -16.75
CA ALA A 39 -23.37 16.86 -17.36
C ALA A 39 -22.58 17.76 -16.40
N THR A 40 -21.65 18.51 -16.98
CA THR A 40 -21.21 19.82 -16.52
C THR A 40 -22.39 20.72 -16.19
N GLU A 41 -22.44 21.22 -14.96
CA GLU A 41 -23.09 22.49 -14.62
C GLU A 41 -22.25 23.23 -13.57
N THR A 42 -21.57 24.26 -14.05
CA THR A 42 -21.05 25.40 -13.31
C THR A 42 -22.21 26.19 -12.71
N GLU A 43 -22.19 26.45 -11.40
CA GLU A 43 -22.86 27.64 -10.86
C GLU A 43 -22.07 28.21 -9.66
N ASP A 44 -21.60 29.43 -9.86
CA ASP A 44 -21.11 30.37 -8.85
C ASP A 44 -22.13 30.58 -7.74
N GLN A 45 -21.71 30.54 -6.47
CA GLN A 45 -22.21 31.49 -5.46
C GLN A 45 -21.14 31.85 -4.42
N HIS A 46 -20.84 33.15 -4.40
CA HIS A 46 -20.14 33.89 -3.35
C HIS A 46 -20.76 33.71 -1.95
N TYR A 47 -19.92 33.53 -0.93
CA TYR A 47 -20.09 34.21 0.36
C TYR A 47 -18.72 34.52 0.97
N GLY A 48 -18.46 35.81 1.21
CA GLY A 48 -17.22 36.32 1.78
C GLY A 48 -17.11 36.06 3.29
N LEU A 49 -15.88 35.90 3.77
CA LEU A 49 -15.54 35.88 5.18
C LEU A 49 -14.70 37.12 5.52
N PRO A 50 -15.03 37.84 6.61
CA PRO A 50 -14.29 39.02 7.04
C PRO A 50 -12.97 38.63 7.73
N ILE A 51 -11.96 39.46 7.49
CA ILE A 51 -10.69 39.49 8.22
C ILE A 51 -10.97 40.19 9.56
N ASP A 52 -10.70 39.52 10.68
CA ASP A 52 -10.41 40.20 11.94
C ASP A 52 -9.36 39.40 12.74
N ASP A 53 -8.22 40.05 12.93
CA ASP A 53 -7.20 39.78 13.95
C ASP A 53 -7.74 40.31 15.29
N PRO A 54 -7.61 39.57 16.39
CA PRO A 54 -6.91 40.21 17.51
C PRO A 54 -6.02 39.26 18.29
N ARG A 55 -4.73 39.59 18.25
CA ARG A 55 -3.79 39.56 19.37
C ARG A 55 -4.47 39.97 20.69
N ALA A 56 -4.73 39.00 21.57
CA ALA A 56 -5.10 39.24 22.97
C ALA A 56 -4.43 38.23 23.90
N GLU A 57 -3.41 38.74 24.58
CA GLU A 57 -2.89 38.43 25.92
C GLU A 57 -3.16 37.05 26.57
N SER A 58 -2.03 36.35 26.72
CA SER A 58 -1.71 35.38 27.76
C SER A 58 -2.22 35.79 29.15
N THR A 59 -3.08 34.95 29.73
CA THR A 59 -3.16 34.75 31.18
C THR A 59 -3.00 33.27 31.48
N ALA A 60 -1.80 32.89 31.90
CA ALA A 60 -1.51 31.59 32.47
C ALA A 60 -2.25 31.45 33.80
N THR A 61 -3.14 30.45 33.89
CA THR A 61 -3.54 29.84 35.16
C THR A 61 -2.94 28.45 35.20
N ALA A 62 -2.06 28.24 36.17
CA ALA A 62 -1.45 26.96 36.45
C ALA A 62 -2.46 26.09 37.21
N GLU A 63 -3.00 25.09 36.54
CA GLU A 63 -3.60 23.92 37.19
C GLU A 63 -2.70 22.70 36.94
N SER A 64 -2.28 22.09 38.04
CA SER A 64 -1.56 20.83 38.05
C SER A 64 -2.51 19.66 37.79
N GLY A 65 -2.17 18.79 36.84
CA GLY A 65 -2.38 17.36 37.04
C GLY A 65 -3.40 16.63 36.16
N SER A 66 -3.42 16.87 34.85
CA SER A 66 -3.70 15.81 33.87
C SER A 66 -2.90 16.14 32.62
N ALA A 67 -2.23 15.17 32.00
CA ALA A 67 -1.70 15.41 30.67
C ALA A 67 -2.90 15.77 29.77
N PRO A 68 -2.86 16.87 29.00
CA PRO A 68 -3.97 17.21 28.12
C PRO A 68 -4.17 16.04 27.16
N CYS A 69 -5.41 15.54 27.06
CA CYS A 69 -5.77 14.57 26.04
C CYS A 69 -5.43 15.14 24.66
N LEU A 70 -5.03 14.28 23.74
CA LEU A 70 -4.62 14.64 22.39
C LEU A 70 -5.84 14.63 21.45
N THR A 71 -5.87 15.55 20.51
CA THR A 71 -6.67 15.39 19.29
C THR A 71 -6.03 14.35 18.37
N LEU A 72 -6.76 13.86 17.36
CA LEU A 72 -6.19 12.97 16.33
C LEU A 72 -4.95 13.60 15.66
N GLU A 73 -5.01 14.87 15.27
CA GLU A 73 -3.90 15.58 14.63
C GLU A 73 -2.66 15.70 15.55
N GLN A 74 -2.89 15.90 16.85
CA GLN A 74 -1.82 15.93 17.85
C GLN A 74 -1.21 14.55 18.09
N LEU A 75 -2.03 13.50 18.03
CA LEU A 75 -1.54 12.13 18.12
C LEU A 75 -0.71 11.75 16.88
N GLU A 76 -1.12 12.14 15.68
CA GLU A 76 -0.39 11.88 14.43
C GLU A 76 1.00 12.53 14.39
N THR A 77 1.12 13.71 14.98
CA THR A 77 2.39 14.43 15.08
C THR A 77 3.17 14.11 16.36
N HIS A 78 2.62 13.24 17.22
CA HIS A 78 3.26 12.82 18.44
C HIS A 78 4.54 12.03 18.12
N PRO A 79 5.69 12.31 18.77
CA PRO A 79 6.97 11.69 18.42
C PRO A 79 6.94 10.15 18.43
N VAL A 80 6.13 9.57 19.33
CA VAL A 80 5.97 8.11 19.45
C VAL A 80 5.29 7.53 18.20
N VAL A 81 4.25 8.18 17.66
CA VAL A 81 3.56 7.75 16.43
C VAL A 81 4.40 8.04 15.19
N ALA A 82 5.06 9.19 15.13
CA ALA A 82 5.94 9.55 14.03
C ALA A 82 7.12 8.56 13.88
N GLN A 83 7.67 8.07 14.99
CA GLN A 83 8.75 7.07 14.97
C GLN A 83 8.30 5.72 14.40
N ASP A 84 7.09 5.26 14.71
CA ASP A 84 6.56 4.01 14.15
C ASP A 84 6.22 4.14 12.65
N ALA A 85 5.79 5.33 12.20
CA ALA A 85 5.56 5.58 10.78
C ALA A 85 6.84 5.39 9.95
N TYR A 86 8.01 5.82 10.45
CA TYR A 86 9.30 5.61 9.77
C TYR A 86 9.67 4.14 9.57
N ARG A 87 9.18 3.24 10.44
CA ARG A 87 9.39 1.80 10.28
C ARG A 87 8.77 1.29 8.98
N TYR A 88 7.61 1.83 8.60
CA TYR A 88 6.93 1.52 7.35
C TYR A 88 7.55 2.23 6.15
N GLU A 89 7.99 3.47 6.28
CA GLU A 89 8.63 4.21 5.17
C GLU A 89 9.85 3.48 4.56
N ALA A 90 10.59 2.75 5.39
CA ALA A 90 11.74 1.96 4.94
C ALA A 90 11.34 0.76 4.06
N VAL A 91 10.14 0.22 4.23
CA VAL A 91 9.71 -1.06 3.64
C VAL A 91 8.67 -0.92 2.53
N ILE A 92 7.99 0.23 2.40
CA ILE A 92 6.95 0.51 1.38
C ILE A 92 7.52 1.14 0.11
N ASP A 93 6.75 1.09 -0.98
CA ASP A 93 7.03 1.71 -2.29
C ASP A 93 6.55 3.16 -2.41
N SER A 94 6.10 3.80 -1.33
CA SER A 94 5.63 5.19 -1.34
C SER A 94 6.20 6.01 -0.16
N GLY A 95 5.83 7.29 -0.08
CA GLY A 95 6.26 8.20 0.99
C GLY A 95 7.49 9.05 0.67
N PRO A 96 7.98 9.83 1.65
CA PRO A 96 9.03 10.84 1.44
C PRO A 96 10.33 10.27 0.86
N VAL A 97 10.69 9.04 1.23
CA VAL A 97 11.89 8.36 0.71
C VAL A 97 11.80 8.17 -0.80
N ILE A 98 10.64 7.74 -1.31
CA ILE A 98 10.42 7.51 -2.75
C ILE A 98 10.29 8.84 -3.50
N ALA A 99 9.66 9.84 -2.89
CA ALA A 99 9.54 11.17 -3.48
C ALA A 99 10.89 11.82 -3.82
N ALA A 100 11.97 11.47 -3.11
CA ALA A 100 13.32 11.97 -3.35
C ALA A 100 13.93 11.54 -4.70
N TYR A 101 13.37 10.52 -5.37
CA TYR A 101 13.85 10.01 -6.65
C TYR A 101 13.20 10.72 -7.85
N ARG A 102 12.33 11.71 -7.61
CA ARG A 102 11.64 12.46 -8.66
C ARG A 102 12.65 13.16 -9.58
N GLY A 103 12.47 12.99 -10.89
CA GLY A 103 13.30 13.63 -11.91
C GLY A 103 14.65 12.96 -12.17
N LEU A 104 15.00 11.88 -11.47
CA LEU A 104 16.19 11.09 -11.80
C LEU A 104 15.99 10.30 -13.08
N SER A 105 17.04 10.21 -13.89
CA SER A 105 17.07 9.38 -15.09
C SER A 105 17.20 7.89 -14.76
N GLU A 106 16.83 7.03 -15.71
CA GLU A 106 16.99 5.57 -15.58
C GLU A 106 18.44 5.18 -15.27
N GLN A 107 19.41 5.84 -15.92
CA GLN A 107 20.82 5.57 -15.70
C GLN A 107 21.27 5.93 -14.27
N GLU A 108 20.77 7.04 -13.72
CA GLU A 108 21.04 7.44 -12.34
C GLU A 108 20.44 6.43 -11.35
N LEU A 109 19.20 6.00 -11.59
CA LEU A 109 18.54 4.98 -10.80
C LEU A 109 19.30 3.64 -10.84
N GLN A 110 19.70 3.18 -12.03
CA GLN A 110 20.51 1.96 -12.18
C GLN A 110 21.82 2.03 -11.37
N ARG A 111 22.49 3.18 -11.37
CA ARG A 111 23.70 3.40 -10.55
C ARG A 111 23.43 3.31 -9.05
N LEU A 112 22.26 3.76 -8.58
CA LEU A 112 21.83 3.60 -7.19
C LEU A 112 21.50 2.14 -6.87
N THR A 113 20.81 1.43 -7.77
CA THR A 113 20.52 0.00 -7.56
C THR A 113 21.78 -0.86 -7.46
N ALA A 114 22.86 -0.48 -8.14
CA ALA A 114 24.16 -1.15 -8.03
C ALA A 114 24.79 -1.00 -6.63
N GLN A 115 24.32 -0.05 -5.83
CA GLN A 115 24.72 0.17 -4.43
C GLN A 115 23.74 -0.47 -3.44
N GLY A 116 22.75 -1.24 -3.92
CA GLY A 116 21.74 -1.88 -3.08
C GLY A 116 20.56 -0.98 -2.70
N ASP A 117 20.39 0.16 -3.37
CA ASP A 117 19.27 1.07 -3.12
C ASP A 117 17.94 0.47 -3.59
N SER A 118 17.13 0.02 -2.62
CA SER A 118 15.83 -0.61 -2.88
C SER A 118 14.75 0.37 -3.35
N ALA A 119 14.84 1.66 -3.01
CA ALA A 119 13.89 2.67 -3.50
C ALA A 119 14.12 2.92 -4.99
N ALA A 120 15.38 3.03 -5.42
CA ALA A 120 15.72 3.13 -6.83
C ALA A 120 15.21 1.90 -7.63
N MET A 121 15.31 0.69 -7.05
CA MET A 121 14.77 -0.53 -7.65
C MET A 121 13.25 -0.46 -7.81
N ALA A 122 12.51 -0.01 -6.78
CA ALA A 122 11.07 0.18 -6.87
C ALA A 122 10.68 1.20 -7.96
N VAL A 123 11.43 2.31 -8.07
CA VAL A 123 11.19 3.31 -9.13
C VAL A 123 11.46 2.74 -10.52
N LEU A 124 12.50 1.93 -10.73
CA LEU A 124 12.73 1.23 -12.01
C LEU A 124 11.61 0.23 -12.34
N GLY A 125 11.06 -0.43 -11.32
CA GLY A 125 9.87 -1.27 -11.46
C GLY A 125 8.67 -0.46 -11.94
N ALA A 126 8.41 0.69 -11.31
CA ALA A 126 7.36 1.61 -11.73
C ALA A 126 7.57 2.16 -13.15
N MET A 127 8.80 2.54 -13.53
CA MET A 127 9.11 2.96 -14.90
C MET A 127 8.79 1.87 -15.92
N SER A 128 8.98 0.61 -15.57
CA SER A 128 8.61 -0.53 -16.43
C SER A 128 7.09 -0.67 -16.54
N VAL A 129 6.33 -0.44 -15.46
CA VAL A 129 4.85 -0.35 -15.52
C VAL A 129 4.41 0.81 -16.42
N MET A 130 5.05 1.98 -16.30
CA MET A 130 4.74 3.13 -17.15
C MET A 130 4.90 2.78 -18.63
N ARG A 131 5.98 2.08 -19.00
CA ARG A 131 6.21 1.60 -20.38
C ARG A 131 5.19 0.58 -20.82
N ALA A 132 4.85 -0.39 -19.96
CA ALA A 132 3.82 -1.38 -20.29
C ALA A 132 2.50 -0.69 -20.67
N ARG A 133 2.17 0.42 -20.01
CA ARG A 133 0.90 1.13 -20.16
C ARG A 133 0.96 2.33 -21.13
N ASP A 134 2.07 2.51 -21.84
CA ASP A 134 2.31 3.67 -22.71
C ASP A 134 2.10 5.03 -21.99
N TRP A 135 2.47 5.07 -20.71
CA TRP A 135 2.38 6.27 -19.88
C TRP A 135 3.70 7.03 -19.81
N PRO A 136 3.68 8.34 -19.47
CA PRO A 136 4.90 9.13 -19.29
C PRO A 136 5.78 8.52 -18.19
N VAL A 137 6.98 8.07 -18.57
CA VAL A 137 7.89 7.35 -17.66
C VAL A 137 8.37 8.24 -16.50
N ASP A 138 8.44 9.55 -16.71
CA ASP A 138 8.79 10.55 -15.69
C ASP A 138 7.74 10.67 -14.56
N LYS A 139 6.53 10.14 -14.77
CA LYS A 139 5.49 10.02 -13.74
C LYS A 139 5.61 8.76 -12.87
N ALA A 140 6.64 7.93 -13.02
CA ALA A 140 6.81 6.70 -12.23
C ALA A 140 6.78 6.93 -10.71
N VAL A 141 7.39 8.02 -10.23
CA VAL A 141 7.33 8.40 -8.80
C VAL A 141 5.91 8.81 -8.41
N SER A 142 5.21 9.60 -9.23
CA SER A 142 3.82 9.98 -8.94
C SER A 142 2.86 8.79 -8.97
N TYR A 143 3.11 7.78 -9.81
CA TYR A 143 2.40 6.50 -9.79
C TYR A 143 2.59 5.76 -8.45
N LEU A 144 3.83 5.66 -7.97
CA LEU A 144 4.13 5.03 -6.68
C LEU A 144 3.54 5.80 -5.49
N MET A 145 3.55 7.13 -5.57
CA MET A 145 2.99 8.03 -4.56
C MET A 145 1.47 8.17 -4.64
N LEU A 146 0.83 7.57 -5.65
CA LEU A 146 -0.61 7.67 -5.93
C LEU A 146 -1.10 9.13 -6.07
N GLU A 147 -0.23 10.00 -6.60
CA GLU A 147 -0.47 11.44 -6.73
C GLU A 147 -1.30 11.81 -7.97
N ASP A 148 -1.44 10.89 -8.92
CA ASP A 148 -2.07 11.15 -10.22
C ASP A 148 -3.27 10.21 -10.44
N PRO A 149 -4.51 10.70 -10.23
CA PRO A 149 -5.73 9.91 -10.42
C PRO A 149 -5.88 9.30 -11.81
N ASP A 150 -5.32 9.93 -12.85
CA ASP A 150 -5.39 9.41 -14.22
C ASP A 150 -4.57 8.12 -14.37
N LEU A 151 -3.53 7.95 -13.54
CA LEU A 151 -2.74 6.72 -13.47
C LEU A 151 -3.41 5.64 -12.60
N LEU A 152 -4.48 5.98 -11.88
CA LEU A 152 -5.22 5.06 -11.01
C LEU A 152 -6.52 4.59 -11.66
N ALA A 153 -7.10 5.39 -12.55
CA ALA A 153 -8.30 5.06 -13.31
C ALA A 153 -7.94 4.39 -14.65
N PHE A 154 -7.83 3.07 -14.67
CA PHE A 154 -7.55 2.32 -15.90
C PHE A 154 -8.38 1.05 -16.01
N THR A 155 -8.64 0.64 -17.25
CA THR A 155 -9.25 -0.64 -17.59
C THR A 155 -8.29 -1.45 -18.44
N PHE A 156 -8.35 -2.77 -18.29
CA PHE A 156 -7.52 -3.67 -19.05
C PHE A 156 -8.38 -4.53 -19.98
N THR A 157 -8.03 -4.48 -21.25
CA THR A 157 -8.62 -5.37 -22.25
C THR A 157 -7.61 -6.46 -22.58
N ARG A 158 -7.97 -7.71 -22.26
CA ARG A 158 -7.22 -8.88 -22.70
C ARG A 158 -7.58 -9.21 -24.16
N PRO A 159 -6.68 -9.84 -24.93
CA PRO A 159 -5.33 -10.28 -24.56
C PRO A 159 -4.30 -9.13 -24.54
N PHE A 160 -3.29 -9.25 -23.68
CA PHE A 160 -2.18 -8.29 -23.64
C PHE A 160 -1.17 -8.51 -24.77
N SER A 161 -0.55 -7.43 -25.24
CA SER A 161 0.53 -7.53 -26.22
C SER A 161 1.79 -8.18 -25.61
N PRO A 162 2.64 -8.83 -26.41
CA PRO A 162 3.92 -9.36 -25.92
C PRO A 162 4.83 -8.29 -25.30
N GLU A 163 4.77 -7.06 -25.81
CA GLU A 163 5.53 -5.92 -25.29
C GLU A 163 5.04 -5.51 -23.88
N PHE A 164 3.73 -5.46 -23.68
CA PHE A 164 3.12 -5.24 -22.37
C PHE A 164 3.59 -6.30 -21.37
N ILE A 165 3.49 -7.58 -21.73
CA ILE A 165 3.89 -8.70 -20.87
C ILE A 165 5.38 -8.61 -20.51
N ASN A 166 6.24 -8.28 -21.49
CA ASN A 166 7.68 -8.12 -21.27
C ASN A 166 7.99 -6.98 -20.29
N HIS A 167 7.31 -5.85 -20.40
CA HIS A 167 7.49 -4.74 -19.46
C HIS A 167 6.94 -5.06 -18.06
N MET A 168 5.83 -5.79 -17.95
CA MET A 168 5.33 -6.27 -16.65
C MET A 168 6.28 -7.30 -16.01
N ALA A 169 6.91 -8.16 -16.80
CA ALA A 169 7.94 -9.07 -16.29
C ALA A 169 9.18 -8.30 -15.79
N GLN A 170 9.61 -7.24 -16.48
CA GLN A 170 10.69 -6.35 -16.01
C GLN A 170 10.29 -5.62 -14.72
N ALA A 171 9.04 -5.13 -14.64
CA ALA A 171 8.52 -4.50 -13.43
C ALA A 171 8.58 -5.48 -12.24
N ARG A 172 8.08 -6.71 -12.45
CA ARG A 172 8.11 -7.79 -11.45
C ARG A 172 9.53 -8.06 -10.95
N GLN A 173 10.51 -8.17 -11.84
CA GLN A 173 11.91 -8.40 -11.45
C GLN A 173 12.47 -7.27 -10.58
N TRP A 174 12.21 -6.01 -10.95
CA TRP A 174 12.67 -4.86 -10.18
C TRP A 174 12.00 -4.76 -8.81
N PHE A 175 10.69 -4.98 -8.74
CA PHE A 175 9.94 -5.00 -7.50
C PHE A 175 10.38 -6.15 -6.57
N TYR A 176 10.61 -7.34 -7.12
CA TYR A 176 11.12 -8.47 -6.34
C TYR A 176 12.53 -8.19 -5.81
N LYS A 177 13.39 -7.59 -6.64
CA LYS A 177 14.72 -7.15 -6.20
C LYS A 177 14.64 -6.10 -5.10
N ALA A 178 13.71 -5.13 -5.19
CA ALA A 178 13.49 -4.14 -4.13
C ALA A 178 13.10 -4.81 -2.80
N ALA A 179 12.24 -5.84 -2.86
CA ALA A 179 11.82 -6.62 -1.71
C ALA A 179 12.99 -7.38 -1.06
N LEU A 180 13.82 -8.07 -1.86
CA LEU A 180 15.04 -8.72 -1.37
C LEU A 180 16.00 -7.73 -0.69
N HIS A 181 16.00 -6.46 -1.12
CA HIS A 181 16.78 -5.38 -0.50
C HIS A 181 16.03 -4.62 0.61
N GLY A 182 15.02 -5.24 1.24
CA GLY A 182 14.35 -4.76 2.44
C GLY A 182 13.08 -3.95 2.22
N ARG A 183 12.71 -3.63 0.97
CA ARG A 183 11.42 -2.97 0.66
C ARG A 183 10.32 -4.01 0.50
N VAL A 184 10.09 -4.80 1.55
CA VAL A 184 9.26 -6.02 1.49
C VAL A 184 7.79 -5.75 1.19
N MET A 185 7.26 -4.59 1.57
CA MET A 185 5.89 -4.23 1.21
C MET A 185 5.74 -3.93 -0.28
N VAL A 186 6.78 -4.01 -1.12
CA VAL A 186 6.63 -3.95 -2.59
C VAL A 186 6.20 -5.30 -3.18
N LEU A 187 6.19 -6.38 -2.39
CA LEU A 187 5.77 -7.70 -2.86
C LEU A 187 4.36 -7.70 -3.45
N TRP A 188 3.40 -6.89 -2.96
CA TRP A 188 2.07 -6.82 -3.60
C TRP A 188 2.15 -6.38 -5.08
N ARG A 189 3.11 -5.52 -5.45
CA ARG A 189 3.38 -5.12 -6.85
C ARG A 189 3.96 -6.27 -7.67
N VAL A 190 4.70 -7.19 -7.04
CA VAL A 190 5.17 -8.44 -7.67
C VAL A 190 3.97 -9.28 -8.05
N GLY A 191 3.02 -9.45 -7.11
CA GLY A 191 1.76 -10.15 -7.36
C GLY A 191 0.90 -9.50 -8.44
N ASP A 192 0.71 -8.17 -8.40
CA ASP A 192 0.03 -7.43 -9.47
C ASP A 192 0.69 -7.70 -10.83
N SER A 193 2.01 -7.55 -10.90
CA SER A 193 2.76 -7.74 -12.15
C SER A 193 2.65 -9.18 -12.67
N LEU A 194 2.67 -10.15 -11.77
CA LEU A 194 2.49 -11.56 -12.09
C LEU A 194 1.08 -11.86 -12.63
N THR A 195 0.06 -11.19 -12.08
CA THR A 195 -1.33 -11.31 -12.56
C THR A 195 -1.48 -10.89 -14.02
N PHE A 196 -0.73 -9.85 -14.42
CA PHE A 196 -0.69 -9.37 -15.80
C PHE A 196 0.13 -10.26 -16.73
N GLU A 197 1.24 -10.80 -16.24
CA GLU A 197 2.17 -11.62 -17.02
C GLU A 197 1.62 -13.03 -17.28
N GLN A 198 1.07 -13.68 -16.25
CA GLN A 198 0.78 -15.11 -16.26
C GLN A 198 -0.67 -15.44 -15.93
N GLY A 199 -1.43 -14.54 -15.32
CA GLY A 199 -2.83 -14.76 -14.95
C GLY A 199 -3.01 -14.97 -13.45
N GLY A 200 -4.15 -15.57 -13.08
CA GLY A 200 -4.55 -15.76 -11.70
C GLY A 200 -3.98 -17.03 -11.07
N PRO A 201 -4.48 -17.43 -9.89
CA PRO A 201 -3.97 -18.58 -9.15
C PRO A 201 -4.07 -19.91 -9.91
N VAL A 202 -5.04 -20.05 -10.83
CA VAL A 202 -5.19 -21.24 -11.66
C VAL A 202 -4.08 -21.31 -12.72
N GLU A 203 -3.83 -20.23 -13.45
CA GLU A 203 -2.77 -20.18 -14.47
C GLU A 203 -1.37 -20.32 -13.86
N LEU A 204 -1.19 -19.87 -12.61
CA LEU A 204 0.02 -20.05 -11.82
C LEU A 204 0.19 -21.47 -11.25
N GLY A 205 -0.82 -22.33 -11.40
CA GLY A 205 -0.79 -23.69 -10.90
C GLY A 205 -0.85 -23.82 -9.38
N TRP A 206 -1.26 -22.77 -8.66
CA TRP A 206 -1.43 -22.80 -7.21
C TRP A 206 -2.66 -23.60 -6.79
N ILE A 207 -3.66 -23.68 -7.68
CA ILE A 207 -4.92 -24.36 -7.43
C ILE A 207 -5.50 -24.88 -8.76
N SER A 208 -6.24 -25.99 -8.71
CA SER A 208 -6.97 -26.49 -9.87
C SER A 208 -8.19 -25.61 -10.21
N LYS A 209 -8.64 -25.60 -11.47
CA LYS A 209 -9.83 -24.84 -11.88
C LYS A 209 -11.09 -25.27 -11.13
N ASP A 210 -11.31 -26.57 -10.99
CA ASP A 210 -12.48 -27.14 -10.32
C ASP A 210 -12.52 -26.75 -8.83
N GLU A 211 -11.37 -26.79 -8.16
CA GLU A 211 -11.24 -26.38 -6.76
C GLU A 211 -11.45 -24.86 -6.61
N TYR A 212 -10.84 -24.05 -7.48
CA TYR A 212 -11.03 -22.59 -7.50
C TYR A 212 -12.50 -22.19 -7.71
N ASP A 213 -13.21 -22.90 -8.59
CA ASP A 213 -14.63 -22.67 -8.84
C ASP A 213 -15.52 -23.06 -7.66
N SER A 214 -15.05 -23.92 -6.76
CA SER A 214 -15.76 -24.29 -5.54
C SER A 214 -15.57 -23.32 -4.38
N LEU A 215 -14.54 -22.46 -4.43
CA LEU A 215 -14.22 -21.49 -3.39
C LEU A 215 -15.27 -20.39 -3.27
N SER A 216 -15.45 -19.89 -2.04
CA SER A 216 -16.18 -18.65 -1.79
C SER A 216 -15.45 -17.44 -2.41
N ASN A 217 -16.16 -16.33 -2.60
CA ASN A 217 -15.55 -15.10 -3.13
C ASN A 217 -14.37 -14.64 -2.27
N GLN A 218 -14.47 -14.74 -0.95
CA GLN A 218 -13.41 -14.33 -0.03
C GLN A 218 -12.14 -15.18 -0.22
N GLU A 219 -12.29 -16.50 -0.38
CA GLU A 219 -11.17 -17.40 -0.62
C GLU A 219 -10.53 -17.15 -1.98
N ARG A 220 -11.33 -16.89 -3.03
CA ARG A 220 -10.81 -16.48 -4.34
C ARG A 220 -10.01 -15.19 -4.27
N ILE A 221 -10.53 -14.17 -3.58
CA ILE A 221 -9.82 -12.91 -3.35
C ILE A 221 -8.50 -13.17 -2.61
N SER A 222 -8.50 -14.00 -1.57
CA SER A 222 -7.27 -14.31 -0.83
C SER A 222 -6.18 -14.93 -1.72
N LEU A 223 -6.56 -15.67 -2.76
CA LEU A 223 -5.64 -16.32 -3.70
C LEU A 223 -5.23 -15.42 -4.88
N GLU A 224 -5.75 -14.20 -4.99
CA GLU A 224 -5.22 -13.25 -5.97
C GLU A 224 -3.72 -13.04 -5.72
N PRO A 225 -2.87 -13.03 -6.76
CA PRO A 225 -1.43 -12.96 -6.57
C PRO A 225 -0.96 -11.75 -5.74
N SER A 226 -1.59 -10.58 -5.89
CA SER A 226 -1.28 -9.41 -5.06
C SER A 226 -1.54 -9.65 -3.57
N ASN A 227 -2.63 -10.34 -3.22
CA ASN A 227 -2.96 -10.70 -1.84
C ASN A 227 -2.02 -11.78 -1.28
N VAL A 228 -1.71 -12.82 -2.06
CA VAL A 228 -0.72 -13.85 -1.68
C VAL A 228 0.64 -13.21 -1.38
N TYR A 229 1.13 -12.35 -2.28
CA TYR A 229 2.41 -11.67 -2.09
C TYR A 229 2.37 -10.60 -0.99
N ASN A 230 1.21 -10.00 -0.71
CA ASN A 230 1.05 -9.13 0.44
C ASN A 230 1.19 -9.90 1.75
N VAL A 231 0.55 -11.08 1.88
CA VAL A 231 0.72 -11.96 3.05
C VAL A 231 2.16 -12.45 3.16
N LEU A 232 2.81 -12.77 2.04
CA LEU A 232 4.24 -13.12 2.00
C LEU A 232 5.12 -12.04 2.64
N ALA A 233 4.83 -10.75 2.45
CA ALA A 233 5.60 -9.67 3.05
C ALA A 233 5.61 -9.75 4.59
N PHE A 234 4.47 -10.09 5.20
CA PHE A 234 4.36 -10.25 6.64
C PHE A 234 4.97 -11.56 7.14
N GLU A 235 5.00 -12.61 6.31
CA GLU A 235 5.66 -13.87 6.64
C GLU A 235 7.19 -13.70 6.69
N VAL A 236 7.78 -13.07 5.67
CA VAL A 236 9.25 -12.88 5.60
C VAL A 236 9.76 -11.71 6.47
N ALA A 237 8.86 -10.88 6.98
CA ALA A 237 9.17 -9.77 7.87
C ALA A 237 8.13 -9.66 9.01
N PRO A 238 8.14 -10.58 9.99
CA PRO A 238 7.12 -10.67 11.03
C PRO A 238 7.05 -9.41 11.92
N GLY A 239 8.13 -8.62 12.00
CA GLY A 239 8.10 -7.32 12.67
C GLY A 239 7.03 -6.37 12.13
N LEU A 240 6.53 -6.56 10.90
CA LEU A 240 5.42 -5.80 10.33
C LEU A 240 4.12 -5.97 11.11
N THR A 241 3.86 -7.11 11.76
CA THR A 241 2.61 -7.31 12.52
C THR A 241 2.62 -6.57 13.85
N SER A 242 3.76 -6.05 14.29
CA SER A 242 3.87 -5.39 15.59
C SER A 242 3.29 -3.97 15.57
N GLY A 243 2.71 -3.57 16.72
CA GLY A 243 2.14 -2.26 16.95
C GLY A 243 0.76 -2.05 16.31
N PRO A 244 0.07 -0.95 16.67
CA PRO A 244 -1.29 -0.67 16.23
C PRO A 244 -1.49 -0.69 14.72
N GLN A 245 -0.55 -0.12 13.96
CA GLN A 245 -0.63 -0.14 12.49
C GLN A 245 -0.45 -1.56 11.94
N GLY A 246 0.50 -2.32 12.47
CA GLY A 246 0.75 -3.71 12.07
C GLY A 246 -0.43 -4.62 12.35
N GLU A 247 -1.07 -4.46 13.50
CA GLU A 247 -2.27 -5.21 13.88
C GLU A 247 -3.44 -4.91 12.95
N ILE A 248 -3.69 -3.64 12.62
CA ILE A 248 -4.76 -3.23 11.69
C ILE A 248 -4.50 -3.81 10.30
N LEU A 249 -3.28 -3.67 9.78
CA LEU A 249 -2.91 -4.18 8.47
C LEU A 249 -3.02 -5.70 8.41
N ALA A 250 -2.53 -6.40 9.44
CA ALA A 250 -2.63 -7.85 9.53
C ALA A 250 -4.07 -8.35 9.58
N ALA A 251 -4.96 -7.62 10.28
CA ALA A 251 -6.37 -7.96 10.38
C ALA A 251 -7.15 -7.73 9.06
N LEU A 252 -6.74 -6.76 8.25
CA LEU A 252 -7.37 -6.43 6.98
C LEU A 252 -6.95 -7.37 5.83
N MET A 253 -5.87 -8.13 5.99
CA MET A 253 -5.42 -9.04 4.93
C MET A 253 -6.35 -10.26 4.82
N PRO A 254 -6.88 -10.56 3.64
CA PRO A 254 -7.65 -11.78 3.43
C PRO A 254 -6.75 -13.00 3.63
N ARG A 255 -7.19 -13.94 4.46
CA ARG A 255 -6.47 -15.20 4.75
C ARG A 255 -7.34 -16.42 4.49
N SER A 256 -6.75 -17.43 3.88
CA SER A 256 -7.32 -18.78 3.74
C SER A 256 -6.24 -19.83 3.91
N GLU A 257 -6.63 -21.06 4.28
CA GLU A 257 -5.67 -22.18 4.41
C GLU A 257 -4.91 -22.44 3.11
N GLN A 258 -5.63 -22.38 1.97
CA GLN A 258 -5.03 -22.55 0.65
C GLN A 258 -3.99 -21.47 0.33
N GLN A 259 -4.28 -20.21 0.70
CA GLN A 259 -3.35 -19.10 0.50
C GLN A 259 -2.06 -19.32 1.32
N LEU A 260 -2.18 -19.74 2.58
CA LEU A 260 -1.03 -19.96 3.45
C LEU A 260 -0.11 -21.06 2.92
N ALA A 261 -0.66 -22.15 2.35
CA ALA A 261 0.15 -23.20 1.74
C ALA A 261 0.99 -22.70 0.53
N VAL A 262 0.51 -21.70 -0.20
CA VAL A 262 1.27 -21.04 -1.28
C VAL A 262 2.31 -20.09 -0.68
N VAL A 263 1.92 -19.31 0.33
CA VAL A 263 2.82 -18.38 1.02
C VAL A 263 4.03 -19.10 1.62
N ASP A 264 3.85 -20.26 2.26
CA ASP A 264 4.94 -21.04 2.83
C ASP A 264 5.99 -21.42 1.77
N GLN A 265 5.54 -21.90 0.61
CA GLN A 265 6.43 -22.23 -0.52
C GLN A 265 7.17 -21.01 -1.06
N LEU A 266 6.48 -19.86 -1.14
CA LEU A 266 7.08 -18.61 -1.59
C LEU A 266 8.06 -18.04 -0.56
N ALA A 267 7.79 -18.20 0.74
CA ALA A 267 8.69 -17.77 1.81
C ALA A 267 10.00 -18.56 1.77
N GLU A 268 9.92 -19.88 1.62
CA GLU A 268 11.11 -20.71 1.43
C GLU A 268 11.89 -20.32 0.16
N GLN A 269 11.21 -19.96 -0.92
CA GLN A 269 11.87 -19.46 -2.14
C GLN A 269 12.54 -18.11 -1.91
N PHE A 270 11.87 -17.19 -1.23
CA PHE A 270 12.39 -15.87 -0.91
C PHE A 270 13.66 -15.95 -0.05
N ASP A 271 13.67 -16.82 0.96
CA ASP A 271 14.85 -17.07 1.80
C ASP A 271 16.02 -17.66 1.01
N ARG A 272 15.75 -18.60 0.08
CA ARG A 272 16.79 -19.11 -0.84
C ARG A 272 17.34 -18.00 -1.72
N ASP A 273 16.47 -17.16 -2.28
CA ASP A 273 16.89 -16.06 -3.16
C ASP A 273 17.73 -15.00 -2.41
N LEU A 274 17.40 -14.71 -1.14
CA LEU A 274 18.23 -13.87 -0.27
C LEU A 274 19.63 -14.47 -0.08
N GLN A 275 19.70 -15.76 0.23
CA GLN A 275 20.97 -16.46 0.45
C GLN A 275 21.82 -16.50 -0.82
N ASP A 276 21.21 -16.82 -1.97
CA ASP A 276 21.88 -16.86 -3.28
C ASP A 276 22.39 -15.47 -3.70
N ALA A 277 21.66 -14.40 -3.32
CA ALA A 277 22.08 -13.02 -3.53
C ALA A 277 23.13 -12.53 -2.50
N GLY A 278 23.44 -13.32 -1.46
CA GLY A 278 24.35 -12.94 -0.38
C GLY A 278 23.81 -11.81 0.50
N LEU A 279 22.49 -11.67 0.58
CA LEU A 279 21.80 -10.63 1.35
C LEU A 279 21.46 -11.14 2.76
N PRO A 280 21.42 -10.25 3.78
CA PRO A 280 20.98 -10.63 5.11
C PRO A 280 19.46 -10.91 5.13
N PRO A 281 18.97 -11.63 6.15
CA PRO A 281 17.53 -11.73 6.40
C PRO A 281 16.89 -10.34 6.54
N ILE A 282 15.64 -10.22 6.12
CA ILE A 282 14.90 -8.98 6.31
C ILE A 282 14.57 -8.82 7.79
N VAL A 283 14.94 -7.68 8.36
CA VAL A 283 14.65 -7.34 9.75
C VAL A 283 13.90 -6.02 9.78
N VAL A 284 12.62 -6.10 10.13
CA VAL A 284 11.80 -4.93 10.48
C VAL A 284 11.76 -4.85 12.01
N PRO A 285 12.21 -3.74 12.63
CA PRO A 285 12.15 -3.60 14.09
C PRO A 285 10.74 -3.78 14.62
N GLU A 286 10.59 -4.28 15.85
CA GLU A 286 9.28 -4.27 16.50
C GLU A 286 8.84 -2.83 16.82
N SER A 287 7.54 -2.59 16.78
CA SER A 287 6.94 -1.34 17.20
C SER A 287 7.17 -1.12 18.69
N ASN A 288 7.57 0.10 19.05
CA ASN A 288 7.62 0.57 20.43
C ASN A 288 6.34 1.32 20.82
N LEU A 289 5.31 1.31 19.98
CA LEU A 289 4.03 1.94 20.28
C LEU A 289 3.30 1.19 21.39
N PRO A 290 2.56 1.92 22.25
CA PRO A 290 1.53 1.32 23.07
C PRO A 290 0.51 0.56 22.21
N SER A 291 -0.25 -0.34 22.83
CA SER A 291 -1.36 -1.00 22.13
C SER A 291 -2.36 0.02 21.58
N PHE A 292 -3.18 -0.38 20.60
CA PHE A 292 -4.22 0.52 20.09
C PHE A 292 -5.15 0.99 21.21
N ASP A 293 -5.49 0.11 22.16
CA ASP A 293 -6.32 0.44 23.31
C ASP A 293 -5.65 1.47 24.23
N ASP A 294 -4.33 1.40 24.43
CA ASP A 294 -3.58 2.40 25.20
C ASP A 294 -3.47 3.75 24.46
N LEU A 295 -3.36 3.74 23.13
CA LEU A 295 -3.38 4.97 22.33
C LEU A 295 -4.74 5.66 22.38
N LEU A 296 -5.84 4.91 22.44
CA LEU A 296 -7.18 5.48 22.62
C LEU A 296 -7.29 6.25 23.93
N LEU A 297 -6.64 5.80 25.01
CA LEU A 297 -6.63 6.49 26.30
C LEU A 297 -5.92 7.84 26.27
N LEU A 298 -5.05 8.08 25.26
CA LEU A 298 -4.40 9.37 25.07
C LEU A 298 -5.30 10.38 24.35
N LEU A 299 -6.37 9.93 23.70
CA LEU A 299 -7.26 10.78 22.92
C LEU A 299 -8.37 11.39 23.78
N CYS A 300 -8.84 12.58 23.37
CA CYS A 300 -10.03 13.17 23.96
C CYS A 300 -11.28 12.32 23.65
N GLU A 301 -12.24 12.27 24.57
CA GLU A 301 -13.44 11.40 24.50
C GLU A 301 -14.22 11.54 23.18
N ASN A 302 -14.26 12.77 22.62
CA ASN A 302 -14.89 13.05 21.33
C ASN A 302 -14.20 12.36 20.14
N GLU A 303 -12.89 12.12 20.21
CA GLU A 303 -12.12 11.40 19.19
C GLU A 303 -12.14 9.88 19.41
N GLN A 304 -12.24 9.41 20.65
CA GLN A 304 -12.37 7.98 20.97
C GLN A 304 -13.62 7.37 20.29
N GLY A 305 -14.75 8.07 20.34
CA GLY A 305 -15.99 7.61 19.69
C GLY A 305 -15.85 7.43 18.18
N ARG A 306 -15.09 8.30 17.50
CA ARG A 306 -14.83 8.21 16.04
C ARG A 306 -13.97 6.99 15.69
N LEU A 307 -12.96 6.69 16.50
CA LEU A 307 -12.10 5.52 16.26
C LEU A 307 -12.77 4.19 16.62
N GLU A 308 -13.62 4.16 17.64
CA GLU A 308 -14.41 2.96 17.95
C GLU A 308 -15.39 2.61 16.83
N GLU A 309 -15.98 3.61 16.18
CA GLU A 309 -16.83 3.43 15.01
C GLU A 309 -16.04 2.84 13.84
N ILE A 310 -14.83 3.36 13.57
CA ILE A 310 -13.92 2.79 12.56
C ILE A 310 -13.54 1.34 12.91
N ARG A 311 -13.18 1.04 14.16
CA ARG A 311 -12.83 -0.32 14.61
C ARG A 311 -13.96 -1.32 14.42
N LYS A 312 -15.22 -0.91 14.67
CA LYS A 312 -16.41 -1.75 14.44
C LYS A 312 -16.66 -2.01 12.96
N ASN A 313 -16.30 -1.08 12.07
CA ASN A 313 -16.46 -1.23 10.63
C ASN A 313 -15.35 -2.07 9.98
N VAL A 314 -14.24 -2.30 10.69
CA VAL A 314 -13.07 -3.09 10.24
C VAL A 314 -13.12 -4.55 10.72
N ARG A 315 -13.94 -4.87 11.73
CA ARG A 315 -14.18 -6.24 12.22
C ARG A 315 -15.44 -6.85 11.62
#